data_AF-A0A6P2FZN9-F1
#
_entry.id   AF-A0A6P2FZN9-F1
#
_cell.length_a   1.000
_cell.length_b   1.000
_cell.length_c   1.000
_cell.angle_alpha   90.00
_cell.angle_beta   90.00
_cell.angle_gamma   90.00
#
_symmetry.space_group_name_H-M   'P 1'
#
loop_
_entity.id
_entity.type
_entity.pdbx_description
1 polymer ?
#
loop_
_entity_poly.entity_id
_entity_poly.type
_entity_poly.pdbx_seq_one_letter_code
_entity_poly.pdbx_strand_id
1 'polypeptide(L)'
;MKSLRSALRLLTEFTGGQPRYTVTELATKTGLTMSHTSKIVAALCDAGLVTRDPGSQTFSIAVKSFVLGSQFFNHDQLSREALGVLRRLTEETRHSTRLSVLDGDKVVYLIGVSGPLFLDSPWRMGTYLRMHSTSAGRVFLAFMDEAISTPLMRELPLEAMTESTVTDRNEFQQLIVQVRQQGFAVSRGENTPNLAAIGVPVFDAARRAVGVLSVTFPSHMVAKEEEPTLLVPLMRAASTLSQRLGCPVYPFGPLA
;
A
#
# COMPACT_ATOMS: atom_id res chain seq x y z
N MET A 1 -29.68 2.75 -8.46
CA MET A 1 -28.44 3.49 -8.09
C MET A 1 -28.15 3.52 -6.59
N LYS A 2 -29.05 4.02 -5.72
CA LYS A 2 -28.79 4.13 -4.26
C LYS A 2 -28.49 2.78 -3.58
N SER A 3 -29.30 1.75 -3.84
CA SER A 3 -29.09 0.40 -3.28
C SER A 3 -27.77 -0.25 -3.73
N LEU A 4 -27.39 -0.10 -5.00
CA LEU A 4 -26.10 -0.60 -5.50
C LEU A 4 -24.91 0.08 -4.80
N ARG A 5 -24.96 1.41 -4.61
CA ARG A 5 -23.91 2.13 -3.85
C ARG A 5 -23.82 1.65 -2.41
N SER A 6 -24.95 1.41 -1.76
CA SER A 6 -24.97 0.84 -0.40
C SER A 6 -24.36 -0.58 -0.36
N ALA A 7 -24.65 -1.41 -1.35
CA ALA A 7 -24.07 -2.75 -1.45
C ALA A 7 -22.55 -2.72 -1.64
N LEU A 8 -22.05 -1.88 -2.54
CA LEU A 8 -20.61 -1.72 -2.77
C LEU A 8 -19.90 -1.16 -1.52
N ARG A 9 -20.50 -0.16 -0.85
CA ARG A 9 -19.96 0.39 0.40
C ARG A 9 -19.89 -0.68 1.50
N LEU A 10 -20.93 -1.50 1.64
CA LEU A 10 -20.94 -2.57 2.63
C LEU A 10 -19.87 -3.62 2.33
N LEU A 11 -19.68 -3.98 1.05
CA LEU A 11 -18.64 -4.92 0.64
C LEU A 11 -17.22 -4.40 0.96
N THR A 12 -16.99 -3.09 0.82
CA THR A 12 -15.69 -2.49 1.16
C THR A 12 -15.39 -2.45 2.66
N GLU A 13 -16.38 -2.62 3.55
CA GLU A 13 -16.10 -2.69 5.00
C GLU A 13 -15.29 -3.92 5.40
N PHE A 14 -15.27 -4.96 4.55
CA PHE A 14 -14.52 -6.18 4.78
C PHE A 14 -13.03 -6.10 4.43
N THR A 15 -12.54 -4.99 3.86
CA THR A 15 -11.12 -4.86 3.46
C THR A 15 -10.18 -4.50 4.62
N GLY A 16 -10.69 -4.43 5.86
CA GLY A 16 -9.93 -4.09 7.07
C GLY A 16 -9.31 -5.28 7.80
N GLY A 17 -8.68 -5.01 8.95
CA GLY A 17 -8.05 -6.03 9.79
C GLY A 17 -9.02 -6.99 10.50
N GLN A 18 -10.30 -6.62 10.62
CA GLN A 18 -11.33 -7.48 11.20
C GLN A 18 -11.94 -8.38 10.11
N PRO A 19 -11.79 -9.72 10.22
CA PRO A 19 -12.17 -10.65 9.15
C PRO A 19 -13.66 -10.99 9.12
N ARG A 20 -14.41 -10.66 10.18
CA ARG A 20 -15.78 -11.12 10.40
C ARG A 20 -16.62 -10.02 11.02
N TYR A 21 -17.85 -9.88 10.54
CA TYR A 21 -18.79 -8.88 11.00
C TYR A 21 -20.20 -9.43 11.18
N THR A 22 -20.90 -9.00 12.21
CA THR A 22 -22.35 -9.16 12.34
C THR A 22 -23.10 -8.13 11.47
N VAL A 23 -24.39 -8.35 11.23
CA VAL A 23 -25.26 -7.35 10.57
C VAL A 23 -25.27 -6.04 11.35
N THR A 24 -25.27 -6.11 12.69
CA THR A 24 -25.27 -4.93 13.57
C THR A 24 -24.03 -4.09 13.39
N GLU A 25 -22.84 -4.71 13.38
CA GLU A 25 -21.58 -3.98 13.16
C GLU A 25 -21.53 -3.34 11.77
N LEU A 26 -21.99 -4.06 10.73
CA LEU A 26 -22.05 -3.52 9.37
C LEU A 26 -23.02 -2.35 9.26
N ALA A 27 -24.20 -2.44 9.90
CA ALA A 27 -25.18 -1.37 9.94
C ALA A 27 -24.60 -0.11 10.62
N THR A 28 -23.95 -0.28 11.77
CA THR A 28 -23.28 0.81 12.50
C THR A 28 -22.18 1.48 11.66
N LYS A 29 -21.29 0.70 11.05
CA LYS A 29 -20.19 1.22 10.22
C LYS A 29 -20.66 1.98 8.98
N THR A 30 -21.71 1.46 8.33
CA THR A 30 -22.21 2.04 7.09
C THR A 30 -23.27 3.13 7.31
N GLY A 31 -23.81 3.26 8.53
CA GLY A 31 -24.93 4.13 8.85
C GLY A 31 -26.25 3.70 8.22
N LEU A 32 -26.37 2.42 7.83
CA LEU A 32 -27.57 1.85 7.22
C LEU A 32 -28.50 1.24 8.29
N THR A 33 -29.79 1.14 7.99
CA THR A 33 -30.74 0.46 8.89
C THR A 33 -30.49 -1.06 8.89
N MET A 34 -30.74 -1.72 10.02
CA MET A 34 -30.59 -3.17 10.15
C MET A 34 -31.31 -3.97 9.06
N SER A 35 -32.54 -3.56 8.70
CA SER A 35 -33.31 -4.21 7.64
C SER A 35 -32.64 -4.08 6.26
N HIS A 36 -32.12 -2.90 5.94
CA HIS A 36 -31.45 -2.66 4.67
C HIS A 36 -30.11 -3.40 4.60
N THR A 37 -29.31 -3.36 5.67
CA THR A 37 -28.05 -4.10 5.80
C THR A 37 -28.27 -5.60 5.64
N SER A 38 -29.26 -6.17 6.34
CA SER A 38 -29.60 -7.59 6.25
C SER A 38 -29.92 -8.03 4.82
N LYS A 39 -30.74 -7.25 4.10
CA LYS A 39 -31.09 -7.53 2.69
C LYS A 39 -29.87 -7.46 1.77
N ILE A 40 -28.99 -6.47 1.96
CA ILE A 40 -27.76 -6.34 1.17
C ILE A 40 -26.83 -7.53 1.42
N VAL A 41 -26.62 -7.90 2.68
CA VAL A 41 -25.74 -9.01 3.06
C VAL A 41 -26.28 -10.33 2.51
N ALA A 42 -27.59 -10.57 2.58
CA ALA A 42 -28.22 -11.73 1.96
C ALA A 42 -27.94 -11.79 0.45
N ALA A 43 -28.13 -10.66 -0.26
CA ALA A 43 -27.82 -10.59 -1.69
C ALA A 43 -26.33 -10.83 -2.01
N LEU A 44 -25.41 -10.37 -1.16
CA LEU A 44 -23.98 -10.64 -1.30
C LEU A 44 -23.63 -12.11 -1.04
N CYS A 45 -24.34 -12.78 -0.11
CA CYS A 45 -24.25 -14.22 0.11
C CYS A 45 -24.77 -15.01 -1.10
N ASP A 46 -25.94 -14.63 -1.64
CA ASP A 46 -26.51 -15.26 -2.83
C ASP A 46 -25.60 -15.09 -4.06
N ALA A 47 -24.95 -13.93 -4.17
CA ALA A 47 -23.93 -13.67 -5.19
C ALA A 47 -22.61 -14.43 -4.94
N GLY A 48 -22.41 -15.02 -3.76
CA GLY A 48 -21.22 -15.76 -3.34
C GLY A 48 -20.02 -14.89 -2.97
N LEU A 49 -20.19 -13.58 -2.79
CA LEU A 49 -19.11 -12.64 -2.44
C LEU A 49 -18.82 -12.59 -0.94
N VAL A 50 -19.84 -12.90 -0.14
CA VAL A 50 -19.79 -13.00 1.31
C VAL A 50 -20.31 -14.38 1.72
N THR A 51 -19.85 -14.90 2.84
CA THR A 51 -20.36 -16.15 3.45
C THR A 51 -20.78 -15.88 4.89
N ARG A 52 -21.75 -16.64 5.38
CA ARG A 52 -22.25 -16.59 6.76
C ARG A 52 -21.69 -17.77 7.53
N ASP A 53 -21.10 -17.50 8.68
CA ASP A 53 -20.76 -18.51 9.68
C ASP A 53 -22.03 -18.90 10.46
N PRO A 54 -22.52 -20.15 10.35
CA PRO A 54 -23.74 -20.59 11.03
C PRO A 54 -23.65 -20.52 12.56
N GLY A 55 -22.45 -20.72 13.12
CA GLY A 55 -22.24 -20.79 14.56
C GLY A 55 -22.18 -19.43 15.25
N SER A 56 -21.60 -18.43 14.57
CA SER A 56 -21.39 -17.08 15.14
C SER A 56 -22.32 -16.01 14.57
N GLN A 57 -23.13 -16.33 13.55
CA GLN A 57 -23.97 -15.35 12.85
C GLN A 57 -23.17 -14.18 12.23
N THR A 58 -21.87 -14.39 12.05
CA THR A 58 -20.99 -13.42 11.41
C THR A 58 -20.86 -13.69 9.93
N PHE A 59 -20.48 -12.66 9.20
CA PHE A 59 -20.26 -12.66 7.77
C PHE A 59 -18.79 -12.39 7.49
N SER A 60 -18.25 -13.01 6.45
CA SER A 60 -16.88 -12.81 5.99
C SER A 60 -16.80 -12.87 4.48
N ILE A 61 -15.70 -12.38 3.90
CA ILE A 61 -15.43 -12.53 2.47
C ILE A 61 -15.44 -14.01 2.09
N ALA A 62 -16.14 -14.35 1.01
CA ALA A 62 -16.17 -15.69 0.44
C ALA A 62 -15.11 -15.86 -0.66
N VAL A 63 -14.81 -17.12 -0.99
CA VAL A 63 -13.77 -17.50 -1.96
C VAL A 63 -14.00 -16.88 -3.34
N LYS A 64 -15.25 -16.64 -3.77
CA LYS A 64 -15.53 -16.00 -5.07
C LYS A 64 -14.94 -14.60 -5.18
N SER A 65 -14.86 -13.85 -4.08
CA SER A 65 -14.20 -12.54 -4.06
C SER A 65 -12.69 -12.66 -4.29
N PHE A 66 -12.05 -13.73 -3.79
CA PHE A 66 -10.67 -14.05 -4.15
C PHE A 66 -10.52 -14.43 -5.63
N VAL A 67 -11.46 -15.22 -6.18
CA VAL A 67 -11.43 -15.56 -7.61
C VAL A 67 -11.51 -14.31 -8.48
N LEU A 68 -12.34 -13.33 -8.12
CA LEU A 68 -12.42 -12.04 -8.81
C LEU A 68 -11.14 -11.22 -8.64
N GLY A 69 -10.66 -11.06 -7.40
CA GLY A 69 -9.43 -10.30 -7.12
C GLY A 69 -8.18 -10.92 -7.76
N SER A 70 -8.10 -12.25 -7.86
CA SER A 70 -6.95 -12.94 -8.46
C SER A 70 -6.83 -12.68 -9.96
N GLN A 71 -7.91 -12.28 -10.66
CA GLN A 71 -7.83 -11.87 -12.06
C GLN A 71 -6.92 -10.65 -12.23
N PHE A 72 -6.96 -9.70 -11.29
CA PHE A 72 -6.02 -8.57 -11.30
C PHE A 72 -4.58 -9.08 -11.26
N PHE A 73 -4.25 -9.92 -10.27
CA PHE A 73 -2.90 -10.44 -10.09
C PHE A 73 -2.40 -11.28 -11.29
N ASN A 74 -3.29 -12.07 -11.90
CA ASN A 74 -2.94 -12.95 -13.02
C ASN A 74 -2.67 -12.19 -14.32
N HIS A 75 -3.31 -11.05 -14.52
CA HIS A 75 -3.21 -10.26 -15.75
C HIS A 75 -2.33 -9.02 -15.63
N ASP A 76 -2.06 -8.55 -14.41
CA ASP A 76 -1.17 -7.43 -14.17
C ASP A 76 0.30 -7.82 -14.31
N GLN A 77 1.01 -7.20 -15.27
CA GLN A 77 2.41 -7.47 -15.53
C GLN A 77 3.30 -7.11 -14.34
N LEU A 78 3.00 -5.99 -13.67
CA LEU A 78 3.76 -5.52 -12.51
C LEU A 78 3.75 -6.55 -11.38
N SER A 79 2.56 -7.07 -11.04
CA SER A 79 2.38 -8.13 -10.04
C SER A 79 3.20 -9.38 -10.35
N ARG A 80 3.14 -9.86 -11.59
CA ARG A 80 3.84 -11.09 -12.02
C ARG A 80 5.35 -10.95 -11.94
N GLU A 81 5.90 -9.81 -12.34
CA GLU A 81 7.33 -9.57 -12.35
C GLU A 81 7.90 -9.26 -10.96
N ALA A 82 7.11 -8.62 -10.09
CA ALA A 82 7.57 -8.11 -8.82
C ALA A 82 7.86 -9.22 -7.77
N LEU A 83 7.11 -10.32 -7.74
CA LEU A 83 7.25 -11.31 -6.66
C LEU A 83 8.65 -11.93 -6.60
N GLY A 84 9.23 -12.26 -7.75
CA GLY A 84 10.60 -12.80 -7.82
C GLY A 84 11.67 -11.78 -7.43
N VAL A 85 11.44 -10.49 -7.74
CA VAL A 85 12.31 -9.38 -7.33
C VAL A 85 12.25 -9.17 -5.82
N LEU A 86 11.05 -9.16 -5.24
CA LEU A 86 10.83 -8.99 -3.80
C LEU A 86 11.46 -10.13 -2.99
N ARG A 87 11.34 -11.39 -3.43
CA ARG A 87 11.96 -12.54 -2.75
C ARG A 87 13.47 -12.38 -2.64
N ARG A 88 14.15 -12.09 -3.76
CA ARG A 88 15.61 -11.87 -3.77
C ARG A 88 16.01 -10.68 -2.89
N LEU A 89 15.26 -9.59 -2.95
CA LEU A 89 15.52 -8.41 -2.12
C LEU A 89 15.35 -8.71 -0.63
N THR A 90 14.33 -9.48 -0.24
CA THR A 90 14.13 -9.91 1.14
C THR A 90 15.21 -10.90 1.60
N GLU A 91 15.68 -11.78 0.73
CA GLU A 91 16.80 -12.67 1.03
C GLU A 91 18.10 -11.89 1.28
N GLU A 92 18.40 -10.90 0.44
CA GLU A 92 19.59 -10.03 0.53
C GLU A 92 19.53 -9.11 1.76
N THR A 93 18.40 -8.43 1.98
CA THR A 93 18.25 -7.42 3.05
C THR A 93 17.82 -8.02 4.39
N ARG A 94 17.31 -9.25 4.40
CA ARG A 94 16.71 -9.93 5.57
C ARG A 94 15.48 -9.20 6.17
N HIS A 95 15.02 -8.12 5.54
CA HIS A 95 13.90 -7.30 5.96
C HIS A 95 12.68 -7.50 5.05
N SER A 96 11.52 -7.07 5.55
CA SER A 96 10.25 -7.22 4.81
C SER A 96 10.23 -6.27 3.62
N THR A 97 9.91 -6.81 2.43
CA THR A 97 9.84 -6.03 1.20
C THR A 97 8.42 -6.00 0.66
N ARG A 98 8.02 -4.88 0.06
CA ARG A 98 6.66 -4.70 -0.46
C ARG A 98 6.66 -3.94 -1.77
N LEU A 99 5.67 -4.25 -2.59
CA LEU A 99 5.26 -3.45 -3.72
C LEU A 99 3.96 -2.74 -3.38
N SER A 100 3.93 -1.43 -3.56
CA SER A 100 2.73 -0.61 -3.46
C SER A 100 2.36 -0.02 -4.83
N VAL A 101 1.07 0.19 -5.05
CA VAL A 101 0.51 0.83 -6.26
C VAL A 101 -0.46 1.95 -5.89
N LEU A 102 -0.76 2.80 -6.87
CA LEU A 102 -1.85 3.77 -6.75
C LEU A 102 -3.20 3.10 -7.02
N ASP A 103 -4.19 3.46 -6.20
CA ASP A 103 -5.61 3.25 -6.46
C ASP A 103 -6.29 4.62 -6.34
N GLY A 104 -6.50 5.28 -7.48
CA GLY A 104 -6.92 6.67 -7.53
C GLY A 104 -5.92 7.60 -6.82
N ASP A 105 -6.37 8.25 -5.76
CA ASP A 105 -5.61 9.17 -4.90
C ASP A 105 -5.00 8.49 -3.65
N LYS A 106 -5.07 7.16 -3.58
CA LYS A 106 -4.58 6.37 -2.44
C LYS A 106 -3.46 5.44 -2.86
N VAL A 107 -2.67 5.01 -1.88
CA VAL A 107 -1.64 4.00 -2.06
C VAL A 107 -2.08 2.72 -1.38
N VAL A 108 -1.87 1.57 -2.01
CA VAL A 108 -2.20 0.26 -1.45
C VAL A 108 -1.00 -0.68 -1.53
N TYR A 109 -0.76 -1.47 -0.48
CA TYR A 109 0.16 -2.60 -0.56
C TYR A 109 -0.44 -3.68 -1.47
N LEU A 110 0.16 -3.87 -2.64
CA LEU A 110 -0.29 -4.84 -3.61
C LEU A 110 0.23 -6.25 -3.27
N ILE A 111 1.52 -6.39 -3.01
CA ILE A 111 2.16 -7.65 -2.61
C ILE A 111 3.38 -7.38 -1.74
N GLY A 112 3.91 -8.42 -1.09
CA GLY A 112 5.12 -8.33 -0.30
C GLY A 112 5.64 -9.69 0.14
N VAL A 113 6.87 -9.70 0.65
CA VAL A 113 7.56 -10.86 1.20
C VAL A 113 8.05 -10.48 2.60
N SER A 114 7.64 -11.24 3.60
CA SER A 114 8.06 -11.01 4.98
C SER A 114 9.50 -11.46 5.20
N GLY A 115 10.30 -10.57 5.77
CA GLY A 115 11.68 -10.87 6.15
C GLY A 115 11.76 -11.49 7.54
N PRO A 116 12.80 -12.30 7.82
CA PRO A 116 12.95 -13.00 9.09
C PRO A 116 13.31 -12.11 10.28
N LEU A 117 13.86 -10.91 10.05
CA LEU A 117 14.26 -10.00 11.13
C LEU A 117 13.09 -9.22 11.74
N PHE A 118 11.92 -9.22 11.10
CA PHE A 118 10.76 -8.48 11.61
C PHE A 118 9.44 -9.14 11.22
N LEU A 119 9.01 -10.10 12.04
CA LEU A 119 7.79 -10.88 11.88
C LEU A 119 6.54 -10.14 12.36
N ASP A 120 6.68 -9.16 13.27
CA ASP A 120 5.56 -8.48 13.96
C ASP A 120 5.06 -7.20 13.27
N SER A 121 5.26 -7.06 11.96
CA SER A 121 4.55 -6.02 11.19
C SER A 121 3.22 -6.60 10.72
N PRO A 122 2.06 -6.23 11.28
CA PRO A 122 0.75 -6.65 10.77
C PRO A 122 0.46 -5.91 9.46
N TRP A 123 1.23 -6.18 8.42
CA TRP A 123 0.93 -5.73 7.07
C TRP A 123 0.05 -6.78 6.39
N ARG A 124 -0.90 -6.32 5.59
CA ARG A 124 -1.74 -7.20 4.77
C ARG A 124 -1.78 -6.67 3.35
N MET A 125 -1.79 -7.58 2.39
CA MET A 125 -2.18 -7.25 1.02
C MET A 125 -3.53 -6.50 1.03
N GLY A 126 -3.65 -5.44 0.23
CA GLY A 126 -4.84 -4.59 0.18
C GLY A 126 -4.91 -3.51 1.27
N THR A 127 -3.89 -3.37 2.12
CA THR A 127 -3.85 -2.29 3.12
C THR A 127 -3.53 -0.95 2.45
N TYR A 128 -4.41 0.04 2.67
CA TYR A 128 -4.17 1.41 2.23
C TYR A 128 -3.16 2.14 3.12
N LEU A 129 -2.33 2.97 2.49
CA LEU A 129 -1.26 3.73 3.13
C LEU A 129 -1.56 5.22 3.05
N ARG A 130 -1.06 5.95 4.05
CA ARG A 130 -1.11 7.40 4.07
C ARG A 130 -0.07 7.98 3.13
N MET A 131 -0.49 8.99 2.36
CA MET A 131 0.36 9.67 1.39
C MET A 131 1.49 10.46 2.08
N HIS A 132 1.23 11.13 3.20
CA HIS A 132 2.20 12.04 3.81
C HIS A 132 3.21 11.37 4.74
N SER A 133 2.80 10.34 5.47
CA SER A 133 3.58 9.74 6.56
C SER A 133 4.25 8.41 6.18
N THR A 134 4.15 7.96 4.93
CA THR A 134 4.81 6.72 4.46
C THR A 134 5.79 7.01 3.33
N SER A 135 6.85 6.20 3.23
CA SER A 135 7.81 6.32 2.13
C SER A 135 7.14 6.08 0.77
N ALA A 136 6.23 5.11 0.67
CA ALA A 136 5.50 4.84 -0.56
C ALA A 136 4.60 6.01 -0.99
N GLY A 137 3.87 6.60 -0.04
CA GLY A 137 3.07 7.80 -0.27
C GLY A 137 3.89 8.95 -0.83
N ARG A 138 5.03 9.25 -0.19
CA ARG A 138 5.93 10.33 -0.62
C ARG A 138 6.53 10.10 -1.99
N VAL A 139 6.96 8.88 -2.29
CA VAL A 139 7.46 8.53 -3.63
C VAL A 139 6.37 8.75 -4.67
N PHE A 140 5.14 8.30 -4.42
CA PHE A 140 4.06 8.55 -5.37
C PHE A 140 3.79 10.04 -5.56
N LEU A 141 3.73 10.84 -4.50
CA LEU A 141 3.55 12.29 -4.60
C LEU A 141 4.66 12.98 -5.41
N ALA A 142 5.90 12.49 -5.30
CA ALA A 142 7.04 13.05 -6.03
C ALA A 142 7.02 12.74 -7.54
N PHE A 143 6.48 11.58 -7.93
CA PHE A 143 6.60 11.04 -9.29
C PHE A 143 5.29 10.85 -10.07
N MET A 144 4.12 11.03 -9.44
CA MET A 144 2.85 11.10 -10.16
C MET A 144 2.76 12.41 -10.97
N ASP A 145 1.77 12.48 -11.85
CA ASP A 145 1.49 13.68 -12.65
C ASP A 145 1.33 14.91 -11.75
N GLU A 146 2.02 15.99 -12.08
CA GLU A 146 2.01 17.24 -11.31
C GLU A 146 0.62 17.86 -11.23
N ALA A 147 -0.21 17.67 -12.26
CA ALA A 147 -1.61 18.08 -12.26
C ALA A 147 -2.44 17.35 -11.19
N ILE A 148 -2.01 16.16 -10.75
CA ILE A 148 -2.66 15.36 -9.72
C ILE A 148 -1.98 15.59 -8.35
N SER A 149 -0.65 15.52 -8.27
CA SER A 149 0.05 15.64 -6.98
C SER A 149 -0.08 17.03 -6.38
N THR A 150 -0.08 18.09 -7.18
CA THR A 150 -0.11 19.46 -6.69
C THR A 150 -1.38 19.80 -5.90
N PRO A 151 -2.61 19.59 -6.42
CA PRO A 151 -3.81 19.79 -5.61
C PRO A 151 -3.86 18.83 -4.42
N LEU A 152 -3.47 17.56 -4.61
CA LEU A 152 -3.45 16.57 -3.54
C LEU A 152 -2.54 17.01 -2.38
N MET A 153 -1.32 17.48 -2.63
CA MET A 153 -0.40 17.96 -1.59
C MET A 153 -0.91 19.19 -0.83
N ARG A 154 -1.72 20.03 -1.47
CA ARG A 154 -2.34 21.20 -0.82
C ARG A 154 -3.49 20.80 0.10
N GLU A 155 -4.31 19.85 -0.33
CA GLU A 155 -5.56 19.48 0.34
C GLU A 155 -5.41 18.33 1.34
N LEU A 156 -4.40 17.47 1.16
CA LEU A 156 -4.20 16.29 1.99
C LEU A 156 -4.07 16.68 3.49
N PRO A 157 -4.88 16.08 4.38
CA PRO A 157 -4.70 16.23 5.82
C PRO A 157 -3.35 15.67 6.27
N LEU A 158 -2.56 16.48 6.98
CA LEU A 158 -1.30 16.04 7.59
C LEU A 158 -1.56 15.66 9.05
N GLU A 159 -2.34 14.59 9.26
CA GLU A 159 -2.66 14.09 10.59
C GLU A 159 -1.39 13.61 11.31
N ALA A 160 -1.21 14.03 12.57
CA ALA A 160 -0.15 13.53 13.43
C ALA A 160 -0.45 12.09 13.85
N MET A 161 0.24 11.13 13.24
CA MET A 161 0.09 9.71 13.56
C MET A 161 0.97 9.31 14.74
N THR A 162 2.09 9.99 14.88
CA THR A 162 3.12 9.85 15.91
C THR A 162 3.77 11.20 16.16
N GLU A 163 4.59 11.29 17.19
CA GLU A 163 5.38 12.50 17.49
C GLU A 163 6.38 12.87 16.39
N SER A 164 6.79 11.90 15.55
CA SER A 164 7.72 12.15 14.45
C SER A 164 7.02 12.45 13.13
N THR A 165 5.69 12.49 13.09
CA THR A 165 4.96 12.77 11.85
C THR A 165 5.18 14.21 11.40
N VAL A 166 5.65 14.40 10.18
CA VAL A 166 5.71 15.73 9.57
C VAL A 166 4.30 16.25 9.33
N THR A 167 3.95 17.32 10.04
CA THR A 167 2.63 17.99 9.96
C THR A 167 2.69 19.42 9.44
N ASP A 168 3.89 20.01 9.36
CA ASP A 168 4.09 21.29 8.69
C ASP A 168 4.01 21.14 7.17
N ARG A 169 3.23 22.02 6.53
CA ARG A 169 2.96 21.95 5.09
C ARG A 169 4.20 22.27 4.25
N ASN A 170 5.02 23.23 4.67
CA ASN A 170 6.19 23.65 3.93
C ASN A 170 7.29 22.59 4.04
N GLU A 171 7.52 22.05 5.22
CA GLU A 171 8.42 20.92 5.47
C GLU A 171 7.99 19.71 4.62
N PHE A 172 6.70 19.37 4.62
CA PHE A 172 6.17 18.29 3.81
C PHE A 172 6.44 18.50 2.30
N GLN A 173 6.19 19.70 1.77
CA GLN A 173 6.47 20.01 0.36
C GLN A 173 7.96 19.91 0.03
N GLN A 174 8.83 20.40 0.92
CA GLN A 174 10.29 20.28 0.76
C GLN A 174 10.74 18.82 0.73
N LEU A 175 10.17 17.97 1.59
CA LEU A 175 10.43 16.53 1.57
C LEU A 175 10.05 15.90 0.23
N ILE A 176 8.91 16.25 -0.36
CA ILE A 176 8.51 15.70 -1.66
C ILE A 176 9.47 16.16 -2.78
N VAL A 177 9.90 17.43 -2.76
CA VAL A 177 10.92 17.95 -3.68
C VAL A 177 12.23 17.16 -3.55
N GLN A 178 12.69 16.92 -2.32
CA GLN A 178 13.88 16.12 -2.06
C GLN A 178 13.73 14.69 -2.61
N VAL A 179 12.59 14.05 -2.36
CA VAL A 179 12.30 12.69 -2.87
C VAL A 179 12.39 12.64 -4.39
N ARG A 180 11.87 13.66 -5.08
CA ARG A 180 11.94 13.76 -6.55
C ARG A 180 13.37 13.88 -7.07
N GLN A 181 14.23 14.62 -6.36
CA GLN A 181 15.63 14.81 -6.72
C GLN A 181 16.47 13.56 -6.47
N GLN A 182 16.31 12.92 -5.31
CA GLN A 182 17.16 11.80 -4.88
C GLN A 182 16.65 10.42 -5.33
N GLY A 183 15.37 10.29 -5.71
CA GLY A 183 14.81 9.04 -6.21
C GLY A 183 14.37 8.04 -5.13
N PHE A 184 14.34 8.46 -3.87
CA PHE A 184 13.88 7.62 -2.76
C PHE A 184 13.24 8.47 -1.65
N ALA A 185 12.40 7.83 -0.86
CA ALA A 185 11.87 8.42 0.37
C ALA A 185 12.18 7.53 1.57
N VAL A 186 12.49 8.16 2.69
CA VAL A 186 12.62 7.50 3.99
C VAL A 186 11.51 8.01 4.89
N SER A 187 10.89 7.10 5.64
CA SER A 187 9.93 7.42 6.70
C SER A 187 10.39 6.68 7.95
N ARG A 188 10.69 7.40 9.04
CA ARG A 188 11.14 6.81 10.31
C ARG A 188 10.20 7.18 11.45
N GLY A 189 9.42 6.20 11.92
CA GLY A 189 8.48 6.37 13.01
C GLY A 189 7.22 7.16 12.66
N GLU A 190 7.10 7.69 11.44
CA GLU A 190 6.10 8.73 11.12
C GLU A 190 4.69 8.18 10.96
N ASN A 191 4.52 6.98 10.42
CA ASN A 191 3.20 6.34 10.37
C ASN A 191 2.97 5.38 11.54
N THR A 192 4.04 4.78 12.07
CA THR A 192 3.98 3.77 13.13
C THR A 192 5.24 3.89 13.98
N PRO A 193 5.13 4.04 15.31
CA PRO A 193 6.30 4.15 16.17
C PRO A 193 7.24 2.96 15.99
N ASN A 194 8.54 3.20 16.11
CA ASN A 194 9.60 2.20 16.00
C ASN A 194 9.74 1.49 14.64
N LEU A 195 9.01 1.94 13.62
CA LEU A 195 9.05 1.37 12.27
C LEU A 195 9.64 2.36 11.27
N ALA A 196 10.57 1.90 10.45
CA ALA A 196 11.13 2.67 9.35
C ALA A 196 10.92 1.96 8.01
N ALA A 197 10.84 2.75 6.94
CA ALA A 197 10.77 2.23 5.58
C ALA A 197 11.49 3.14 4.60
N ILE A 198 12.18 2.51 3.65
CA ILE A 198 12.76 3.17 2.47
C ILE A 198 11.94 2.75 1.26
N GLY A 199 11.51 3.71 0.44
CA GLY A 199 10.73 3.48 -0.77
C GLY A 199 11.41 4.06 -2.00
N VAL A 200 11.32 3.36 -3.13
CA VAL A 200 11.87 3.80 -4.43
C VAL A 200 10.84 3.56 -5.55
N PRO A 201 10.75 4.45 -6.56
CA PRO A 201 9.77 4.32 -7.63
C PRO A 201 10.10 3.15 -8.57
N VAL A 202 9.08 2.58 -9.19
CA VAL A 202 9.18 1.62 -10.30
C VAL A 202 8.55 2.28 -11.52
N PHE A 203 9.28 2.30 -12.63
CA PHE A 203 8.86 2.98 -13.85
C PHE A 203 8.47 1.99 -14.96
N ASP A 204 7.45 2.34 -15.74
CA ASP A 204 7.09 1.62 -16.97
C ASP A 204 7.85 2.14 -18.20
N ALA A 205 7.56 1.57 -19.38
CA ALA A 205 8.12 2.01 -20.66
C ALA A 205 7.88 3.50 -20.99
N ALA A 206 6.81 4.10 -20.47
CA ALA A 206 6.50 5.51 -20.63
C ALA A 206 7.15 6.39 -19.54
N ARG A 207 8.02 5.82 -18.69
CA ARG A 207 8.66 6.47 -17.54
C ARG A 207 7.67 7.01 -16.51
N ARG A 208 6.47 6.42 -16.43
CA ARG A 208 5.50 6.73 -15.37
C ARG A 208 5.79 5.87 -14.15
N ALA A 209 5.71 6.45 -12.96
CA ALA A 209 5.82 5.68 -11.72
C ALA A 209 4.58 4.81 -11.54
N VAL A 210 4.70 3.51 -11.82
CA VAL A 210 3.59 2.53 -11.75
C VAL A 210 3.56 1.75 -10.45
N GLY A 211 4.63 1.84 -9.67
CA GLY A 211 4.74 1.15 -8.38
C GLY A 211 5.79 1.79 -7.49
N VAL A 212 5.81 1.37 -6.23
CA VAL A 212 6.89 1.66 -5.28
C VAL A 212 7.36 0.37 -4.65
N LEU A 213 8.65 0.06 -4.80
CA LEU A 213 9.28 -0.97 -3.97
C LEU A 213 9.71 -0.34 -2.66
N SER A 214 9.52 -1.08 -1.57
CA SER A 214 9.95 -0.63 -0.25
C SER A 214 10.56 -1.76 0.57
N VAL A 215 11.53 -1.39 1.41
CA VAL A 215 12.07 -2.22 2.50
C VAL A 215 11.59 -1.62 3.80
N THR A 216 11.04 -2.45 4.70
CA THR A 216 10.55 -2.03 6.01
C THR A 216 11.29 -2.79 7.11
N PHE A 217 11.74 -2.03 8.10
CA PHE A 217 12.62 -2.50 9.16
C PHE A 217 12.35 -1.74 10.47
N PRO A 218 12.56 -2.35 11.64
CA PRO A 218 12.50 -1.65 12.91
C PRO A 218 13.57 -0.56 12.98
N SER A 219 13.15 0.64 13.38
CA SER A 219 14.00 1.83 13.32
C SER A 219 15.22 1.77 14.24
N HIS A 220 15.23 0.87 15.23
CA HIS A 220 16.36 0.67 16.14
C HIS A 220 17.41 -0.32 15.61
N MET A 221 17.08 -1.13 14.59
CA MET A 221 18.00 -2.15 14.05
C MET A 221 18.93 -1.64 12.96
N VAL A 222 18.62 -0.48 12.37
CA VAL A 222 19.38 0.08 11.25
C VAL A 222 19.56 1.56 11.51
N ALA A 223 20.78 2.01 11.80
CA ALA A 223 21.08 3.43 12.00
C ALA A 223 20.87 4.22 10.68
N LYS A 224 20.79 5.55 10.75
CA LYS A 224 20.59 6.37 9.54
C LYS A 224 21.75 6.21 8.56
N GLU A 225 22.96 6.10 9.09
CA GLU A 225 24.21 5.94 8.36
C GLU A 225 24.30 4.57 7.66
N GLU A 226 23.50 3.59 8.12
CA GLU A 226 23.44 2.24 7.57
C GLU A 226 22.31 2.07 6.55
N GLU A 227 21.39 3.04 6.40
CA GLU A 227 20.33 3.01 5.40
C GLU A 227 20.81 2.75 3.95
N PRO A 228 21.99 3.25 3.51
CA PRO A 228 22.52 2.91 2.19
C PRO A 228 22.66 1.40 1.94
N THR A 229 22.91 0.59 2.99
CA THR A 229 23.02 -0.87 2.88
C THR A 229 21.69 -1.53 2.45
N LEU A 230 20.56 -0.88 2.71
CA LEU A 230 19.23 -1.31 2.27
C LEU A 230 18.81 -0.61 0.97
N LEU A 231 19.17 0.67 0.82
CA LEU A 231 18.80 1.48 -0.33
C LEU A 231 19.43 0.97 -1.63
N VAL A 232 20.72 0.59 -1.60
CA VAL A 232 21.43 0.14 -2.81
C VAL A 232 20.82 -1.14 -3.40
N PRO A 233 20.59 -2.22 -2.62
CA PRO A 233 19.85 -3.39 -3.11
C PRO A 233 18.43 -3.04 -3.59
N LEU A 234 17.74 -2.15 -2.88
CA LEU A 234 16.37 -1.73 -3.22
C LEU A 234 16.32 -0.98 -4.56
N MET A 235 17.24 -0.04 -4.82
CA MET A 235 17.35 0.65 -6.11
C MET A 235 17.71 -0.31 -7.24
N ARG A 236 18.60 -1.28 -6.99
CA ARG A 236 18.92 -2.35 -7.97
C ARG A 236 17.69 -3.20 -8.30
N ALA A 237 16.90 -3.56 -7.30
CA ALA A 237 15.66 -4.29 -7.46
C ALA A 237 14.62 -3.48 -8.27
N ALA A 238 14.48 -2.18 -7.99
CA ALA A 238 13.58 -1.30 -8.73
C ALA A 238 13.99 -1.08 -10.17
N SER A 239 15.30 -0.93 -10.43
CA SER A 239 15.86 -0.89 -11.78
C SER A 239 15.54 -2.17 -12.56
N THR A 240 15.78 -3.34 -11.94
CA THR A 240 15.48 -4.65 -12.54
C THR A 240 13.99 -4.79 -12.87
N LEU A 241 13.11 -4.40 -11.95
CA LEU A 241 11.66 -4.46 -12.17
C LEU A 241 11.22 -3.48 -13.25
N SER A 242 11.75 -2.25 -13.24
CA SER A 242 11.43 -1.24 -14.26
C SER A 242 11.85 -1.69 -15.66
N GLN A 243 13.02 -2.32 -15.81
CA GLN A 243 13.48 -2.88 -17.09
C GLN A 243 12.55 -3.98 -17.60
N ARG A 244 12.05 -4.86 -16.71
CA ARG A 244 11.05 -5.89 -17.06
C ARG A 244 9.70 -5.31 -17.49
N LEU A 245 9.41 -4.08 -17.08
CA LEU A 245 8.24 -3.30 -17.49
C LEU A 245 8.49 -2.42 -18.72
N GLY A 246 9.66 -2.57 -19.35
CA GLY A 246 10.05 -1.87 -20.57
C GLY A 246 10.66 -0.48 -20.36
N CYS A 247 10.96 -0.08 -19.12
CA CYS A 247 11.72 1.16 -18.89
C CYS A 247 13.17 0.99 -19.36
N PRO A 248 13.63 1.75 -20.36
CA PRO A 248 14.94 1.53 -20.98
C PRO A 248 16.10 1.93 -20.06
N VAL A 249 15.91 2.98 -19.25
CA VAL A 249 16.92 3.51 -18.32
C VAL A 249 16.22 3.92 -17.04
N TYR A 250 16.59 3.27 -15.94
CA TYR A 250 16.14 3.65 -14.62
C TYR A 250 16.85 4.95 -14.20
N PRO A 251 16.12 6.02 -13.83
CA PRO A 251 16.69 7.37 -13.69
C PRO A 251 17.56 7.57 -12.44
N PHE A 252 17.58 6.59 -11.52
CA PHE A 252 18.30 6.68 -10.26
C PHE A 252 19.32 5.54 -10.17
N GLY A 253 20.61 5.87 -10.09
CA GLY A 253 21.67 4.87 -9.96
C GLY A 253 21.91 4.48 -8.50
N PRO A 254 22.57 3.33 -8.24
CA PRO A 254 23.14 3.10 -6.92
C PRO A 254 24.10 4.27 -6.66
N LEU A 255 23.92 4.95 -5.52
CA LEU A 255 24.83 6.02 -5.09
C LEU A 255 26.27 5.54 -5.30
N ALA A 256 27.01 6.25 -6.16
CA ALA A 256 28.42 6.00 -6.40
C ALA A 256 29.25 6.38 -5.17
#